data_AF-A0A2V9L457-F1
#
_entry.id   AF-A0A2V9L457-F1
#
_cell.length_a   1.000
_cell.length_b   1.000
_cell.length_c   1.000
_cell.angle_alpha   90.00
_cell.angle_beta   90.00
_cell.angle_gamma   90.00
#
_symmetry.space_group_name_H-M   'P 1'
#
loop_
_entity.id
_entity.type
_entity.pdbx_description
1 polymer ?
#
loop_
_entity_poly.entity_id
_entity_poly.type
_entity_poly.pdbx_seq_one_letter_code
_entity_poly.pdbx_strand_id
1 'polypeptide(L)'
;MRRQRASAMRFLIVNADDFGASRGINRGILEAARAGVVTSASLLVNSPWSEEAALLSRAAPGLSVGLHADLTRSQRGLASDSPASDSLRHLDFELRGQLIRFEKLMGRLPTHVDSHHNVHRDPRLLPCFLRLAQEYGLPLREHSPVRYFSKFYGQWGGETHLEQISAGNLVRMFDTEIEEGVTELSCHPGYVDPDYPTGYAAEREAELRTLCAPRIRQALEAESIELISYHDLGKVLVSSLS
;
A
#
# COMPACT_ATOMS: atom_id res chain seq x y z
N MET A 1 -19.87 -15.42 -32.93
CA MET A 1 -20.12 -15.91 -31.56
C MET A 1 -18.79 -15.98 -30.82
N ARG A 2 -18.49 -14.99 -29.96
CA ARG A 2 -17.33 -15.06 -29.06
C ARG A 2 -17.63 -16.17 -28.04
N ARG A 3 -16.79 -17.21 -27.99
CA ARG A 3 -16.82 -18.19 -26.90
C ARG A 3 -16.73 -17.41 -25.59
N GLN A 4 -17.72 -17.58 -24.73
CA GLN A 4 -17.65 -17.21 -23.32
C GLN A 4 -16.52 -18.06 -22.73
N ARG A 5 -15.29 -17.51 -22.70
CA ARG A 5 -14.30 -17.99 -21.75
C ARG A 5 -14.94 -17.77 -20.38
N ALA A 6 -14.90 -18.77 -19.50
CA ALA A 6 -15.09 -18.50 -18.09
C ALA A 6 -14.18 -17.31 -17.77
N SER A 7 -14.76 -16.20 -17.32
CA SER A 7 -13.98 -15.01 -16.99
C SER A 7 -13.00 -15.44 -15.91
N ALA A 8 -11.71 -15.37 -16.22
CA ALA A 8 -10.68 -15.47 -15.20
C ALA A 8 -10.99 -14.48 -14.08
N MET A 9 -10.93 -14.92 -12.82
CA MET A 9 -11.25 -14.06 -11.68
C MET A 9 -10.16 -12.99 -11.54
N ARG A 10 -10.56 -11.72 -11.54
CA ARG A 10 -9.66 -10.56 -11.38
C ARG A 10 -9.96 -9.89 -10.05
N PHE A 11 -8.96 -9.85 -9.17
CA PHE A 11 -9.07 -9.24 -7.86
C PHE A 11 -8.15 -8.02 -7.76
N LEU A 12 -8.64 -6.97 -7.10
CA LEU A 12 -7.90 -5.74 -6.88
C LEU A 12 -7.86 -5.40 -5.39
N ILE A 13 -6.65 -5.23 -4.88
CA ILE A 13 -6.37 -4.55 -3.62
C ILE A 13 -6.01 -3.10 -3.97
N VAL A 14 -6.67 -2.13 -3.34
CA VAL A 14 -6.26 -0.72 -3.45
C VAL A 14 -5.63 -0.33 -2.12
N ASN A 15 -4.30 -0.24 -2.12
CA ASN A 15 -3.49 0.03 -0.93
C ASN A 15 -3.13 1.52 -0.84
N ALA A 16 -3.52 2.17 0.26
CA ALA A 16 -3.12 3.53 0.57
C ALA A 16 -1.84 3.55 1.42
N ASP A 17 -0.77 4.06 0.85
CA ASP A 17 0.53 4.22 1.52
C ASP A 17 0.49 5.43 2.48
N ASP A 18 1.49 5.50 3.37
CA ASP A 18 1.70 6.59 4.34
C ASP A 18 0.62 6.76 5.43
N PHE A 19 -0.16 5.74 5.77
CA PHE A 19 -1.07 5.84 6.91
C PHE A 19 -0.26 6.09 8.19
N GLY A 20 -0.67 7.07 8.99
CA GLY A 20 0.07 7.58 10.15
C GLY A 20 0.97 8.79 9.86
N ALA A 21 1.24 9.14 8.59
CA ALA A 21 2.14 10.25 8.26
C ALA A 21 1.68 11.61 8.81
N SER A 22 0.39 11.92 8.67
CA SER A 22 -0.22 13.17 9.12
C SER A 22 -1.71 12.99 9.44
N ARG A 23 -2.32 13.96 10.11
CA ARG A 23 -3.78 13.96 10.34
C ARG A 23 -4.53 14.07 9.02
N GLY A 24 -4.06 14.95 8.13
CA GLY A 24 -4.64 15.13 6.80
C GLY A 24 -4.62 13.83 5.97
N ILE A 25 -3.51 13.10 6.01
CA ILE A 25 -3.37 11.81 5.32
C ILE A 25 -4.26 10.75 5.97
N ASN A 26 -4.23 10.62 7.30
CA ASN A 26 -5.09 9.67 8.02
C ASN A 26 -6.57 9.84 7.68
N ARG A 27 -7.04 11.10 7.66
CA ARG A 27 -8.42 11.44 7.32
C ARG A 27 -8.74 11.05 5.88
N GLY A 28 -7.87 11.40 4.93
CA GLY A 28 -8.09 11.10 3.51
C GLY A 28 -8.12 9.59 3.22
N ILE A 29 -7.21 8.82 3.82
CA ILE A 29 -7.21 7.36 3.70
C ILE A 29 -8.52 6.76 4.24
N LEU A 30 -8.97 7.19 5.42
CA LEU A 30 -10.22 6.70 5.99
C LEU A 30 -11.45 7.08 5.15
N GLU A 31 -11.45 8.28 4.57
CA GLU A 31 -12.49 8.71 3.64
C GLU A 31 -12.51 7.85 2.38
N ALA A 32 -11.36 7.61 1.76
CA ALA A 32 -11.23 6.76 0.58
C ALA A 32 -11.62 5.30 0.87
N ALA A 33 -11.39 4.81 2.09
CA ALA A 33 -11.81 3.48 2.51
C ALA A 33 -13.33 3.37 2.74
N ARG A 34 -13.98 4.44 3.20
CA ARG A 34 -15.42 4.45 3.51
C ARG A 34 -16.29 4.79 2.31
N ALA A 35 -15.87 5.76 1.50
CA ALA A 35 -16.65 6.32 0.40
C ALA A 35 -16.08 5.98 -0.97
N GLY A 36 -14.85 5.46 -1.04
CA GLY A 36 -14.15 5.13 -2.28
C GLY A 36 -13.94 3.64 -2.47
N VAL A 37 -12.76 3.31 -3.02
CA VAL A 37 -12.36 1.95 -3.39
C VAL A 37 -11.13 1.45 -2.63
N VAL A 38 -10.61 2.22 -1.67
CA VAL A 38 -9.46 1.78 -0.86
C VAL A 38 -9.88 0.61 0.03
N THR A 39 -9.13 -0.49 -0.03
CA THR A 39 -9.39 -1.71 0.74
C THR A 39 -8.24 -2.09 1.66
N SER A 40 -7.08 -1.48 1.48
CA SER A 40 -5.90 -1.69 2.31
C SER A 40 -5.16 -0.38 2.57
N ALA A 41 -4.40 -0.32 3.66
CA ALA A 41 -3.46 0.76 3.94
C ALA A 41 -2.18 0.24 4.59
N SER A 42 -1.06 0.93 4.37
CA SER A 42 0.23 0.62 4.99
C SER A 42 0.55 1.66 6.07
N LEU A 43 0.78 1.21 7.30
CA LEU A 43 0.98 2.05 8.48
C LEU A 43 2.47 2.33 8.74
N LEU A 44 2.83 3.61 8.74
CA LEU A 44 4.10 4.14 9.23
C LEU A 44 4.11 4.15 10.76
N VAL A 45 4.57 3.07 11.39
CA VAL A 45 4.47 2.93 12.85
C VAL A 45 5.32 3.95 13.62
N ASN A 46 6.43 4.43 13.05
CA ASN A 46 7.32 5.39 13.71
C ASN A 46 6.90 6.85 13.52
N SER A 47 5.79 7.10 12.80
CA SER A 47 5.27 8.45 12.57
C SER A 47 4.50 9.01 13.79
N PRO A 48 4.45 10.34 13.97
CA PRO A 48 3.73 10.97 15.07
C PRO A 48 2.23 10.67 15.11
N TRP A 49 1.60 10.37 13.97
CA TRP A 49 0.15 10.13 13.87
C TRP A 49 -0.21 8.66 13.70
N SER A 50 0.73 7.75 13.96
CA SER A 50 0.52 6.30 13.94
C SER A 50 -0.52 5.81 14.94
N GLU A 51 -0.56 6.39 16.15
CA GLU A 51 -1.58 6.06 17.15
C GLU A 51 -2.99 6.48 16.71
N GLU A 52 -3.11 7.68 16.12
CA GLU A 52 -4.37 8.15 15.55
C GLU A 52 -4.83 7.26 14.40
N ALA A 53 -3.93 6.91 13.47
CA ALA A 53 -4.21 5.98 12.38
C ALA A 53 -4.70 4.62 12.89
N ALA A 54 -4.02 4.05 13.90
CA ALA A 54 -4.41 2.80 14.51
C ALA A 54 -5.82 2.87 15.12
N LEU A 55 -6.16 3.97 15.82
CA LEU A 55 -7.50 4.20 16.36
C LEU A 55 -8.56 4.33 15.26
N LEU A 56 -8.28 5.10 14.21
CA LEU A 56 -9.19 5.32 13.08
C LEU A 56 -9.48 4.03 12.30
N SER A 57 -8.48 3.15 12.13
CA SER A 57 -8.65 1.87 11.42
C SER A 57 -9.68 0.96 12.10
N ARG A 58 -9.83 1.03 13.42
CA ARG A 58 -10.83 0.24 14.17
C ARG A 58 -12.26 0.60 13.77
N ALA A 59 -12.48 1.81 13.26
CA ALA A 59 -13.75 2.29 12.74
C ALA A 59 -13.94 2.03 11.23
N ALA A 60 -13.08 1.21 10.61
CA ALA A 60 -13.17 0.74 9.23
C ALA A 60 -12.75 -0.74 9.14
N PRO A 61 -13.56 -1.69 9.64
CA PRO A 61 -13.16 -3.11 9.76
C PRO A 61 -12.89 -3.81 8.41
N GLY A 62 -13.37 -3.26 7.30
CA GLY A 62 -13.05 -3.74 5.94
C GLY A 62 -11.70 -3.29 5.40
N LEU A 63 -11.01 -2.37 6.10
CA LEU A 63 -9.68 -1.89 5.72
C LEU A 63 -8.60 -2.82 6.31
N SER A 64 -7.89 -3.56 5.45
CA SER A 64 -6.68 -4.26 5.90
C SER A 64 -5.57 -3.27 6.20
N VAL A 65 -4.73 -3.56 7.19
CA VAL A 65 -3.62 -2.69 7.58
C VAL A 65 -2.32 -3.49 7.60
N GLY A 66 -1.35 -3.06 6.78
CA GLY A 66 0.00 -3.60 6.70
C GLY A 66 1.05 -2.70 7.34
N LEU A 67 2.28 -3.20 7.44
CA LEU A 67 3.42 -2.42 7.92
C LEU A 67 4.06 -1.66 6.75
N HIS A 68 4.06 -0.32 6.83
CA HIS A 68 4.85 0.54 5.95
C HIS A 68 6.20 0.79 6.60
N ALA A 69 7.17 -0.09 6.33
CA ALA A 69 8.47 0.05 6.96
C ALA A 69 9.15 1.34 6.48
N ASP A 70 9.52 2.22 7.40
CA ASP A 70 10.30 3.42 7.08
C ASP A 70 11.69 3.35 7.72
N LEU A 71 12.70 3.60 6.89
CA LEU A 71 14.09 3.52 7.27
C LEU A 71 14.73 4.89 7.08
N THR A 72 15.35 5.40 8.13
CA THR A 72 16.20 6.58 8.06
C THR A 72 17.42 6.32 7.16
N ARG A 73 18.09 7.39 6.71
CA ARG A 73 19.30 7.28 5.87
C ARG A 73 20.40 6.44 6.53
N SER A 74 20.58 6.56 7.85
CA SER A 74 21.55 5.77 8.60
C SER A 74 21.18 4.29 8.66
N GLN A 75 19.89 3.97 8.86
CA GLN A 75 19.38 2.59 8.84
C GLN A 75 19.47 1.93 7.46
N ARG A 76 19.46 2.71 6.38
CA ARG A 76 19.73 2.24 5.00
C ARG A 76 21.21 1.95 4.72
N GLY A 77 22.10 2.13 5.70
CA GLY A 77 23.55 1.98 5.53
C GLY A 77 24.18 3.07 4.65
N LEU A 78 23.49 4.19 4.43
CA LEU A 78 23.95 5.32 3.59
C LEU A 78 24.66 6.42 4.40
N ALA A 79 24.91 6.18 5.69
CA ALA A 79 25.53 7.17 6.59
C ALA A 79 26.59 6.59 7.54
N SER A 80 26.95 5.30 7.46
CA SER A 80 27.92 4.69 8.38
C SER A 80 29.14 4.12 7.66
N ASP A 81 30.32 4.35 8.24
CA ASP A 81 31.57 3.65 7.94
C ASP A 81 31.59 2.21 8.50
N SER A 82 30.43 1.70 8.95
CA SER A 82 30.31 0.41 9.61
C SER A 82 30.43 -0.75 8.60
N PRO A 83 31.00 -1.90 9.00
CA PRO A 83 30.99 -3.11 8.17
C PRO A 83 29.57 -3.48 7.72
N ALA A 84 29.43 -3.97 6.49
CA ALA A 84 28.13 -4.31 5.91
C ALA A 84 27.31 -5.30 6.77
N SER A 85 27.98 -6.21 7.50
CA SER A 85 27.34 -7.16 8.42
C SER A 85 26.61 -6.48 9.57
N ASP A 86 27.16 -5.37 10.09
CA ASP A 86 26.59 -4.68 11.24
C ASP A 86 25.39 -3.83 10.82
N SER A 87 25.49 -3.20 9.64
CA SER A 87 24.38 -2.49 9.01
C SER A 87 23.18 -3.39 8.75
N LEU A 88 23.39 -4.64 8.29
CA LEU A 88 22.30 -5.61 8.10
C LEU A 88 21.68 -6.08 9.41
N ARG A 89 22.48 -6.30 10.47
CA ARG A 89 21.96 -6.61 11.80
C ARG A 89 21.12 -5.47 12.37
N HIS A 90 21.55 -4.23 12.20
CA HIS A 90 20.78 -3.05 12.61
C HIS A 90 19.47 -2.93 11.83
N LEU A 91 19.47 -3.24 10.54
CA LEU A 91 18.25 -3.27 9.74
C LEU A 91 17.28 -4.34 10.23
N ASP A 92 17.73 -5.58 10.44
CA ASP A 92 16.88 -6.66 10.98
C ASP A 92 16.30 -6.27 12.35
N PHE A 93 17.09 -5.64 13.21
CA PHE A 93 16.64 -5.14 14.51
C PHE A 93 15.58 -4.05 14.36
N GLU A 94 15.78 -3.08 13.46
CA GLU A 94 14.83 -2.00 13.20
C GLU A 94 13.50 -2.53 12.64
N LEU A 95 13.54 -3.42 11.63
CA LEU A 95 12.34 -4.00 11.04
C LEU A 95 11.51 -4.77 12.07
N ARG A 96 12.17 -5.55 12.94
CA ARG A 96 11.50 -6.23 14.06
C ARG A 96 10.95 -5.25 15.09
N GLY A 97 11.68 -4.18 15.39
CA GLY A 97 11.22 -3.10 16.27
C GLY A 97 9.93 -2.46 15.75
N GLN A 98 9.86 -2.17 14.45
CA GLN A 98 8.67 -1.66 13.79
C GLN A 98 7.52 -2.66 13.81
N LEU A 99 7.78 -3.96 13.57
CA LEU A 99 6.76 -4.99 13.68
C LEU A 99 6.19 -5.10 15.11
N ILE A 100 7.04 -5.07 16.14
CA ILE A 100 6.62 -5.07 17.55
C ILE A 100 5.79 -3.81 17.85
N ARG A 101 6.20 -2.65 17.32
CA ARG A 101 5.43 -1.41 17.48
C ARG A 101 4.08 -1.50 16.77
N PHE A 102 4.03 -2.07 15.57
CA PHE A 102 2.78 -2.35 14.85
C PHE A 102 1.83 -3.17 15.72
N GLU A 103 2.31 -4.30 16.25
CA GLU A 103 1.49 -5.19 17.07
C GLU A 103 0.95 -4.50 18.32
N LYS A 104 1.76 -3.65 18.98
CA LYS A 104 1.32 -2.85 20.12
C LYS A 104 0.22 -1.85 19.77
N LEU A 105 0.33 -1.16 18.64
CA LEU A 105 -0.65 -0.17 18.19
C LEU A 105 -1.97 -0.83 17.75
N MET A 106 -1.85 -1.92 16.99
CA MET A 106 -2.96 -2.54 16.28
C MET A 106 -3.61 -3.70 17.06
N GLY A 107 -2.91 -4.26 18.04
CA GLY A 107 -3.33 -5.46 18.79
C GLY A 107 -3.27 -6.75 17.98
N ARG A 108 -2.61 -6.73 16.82
CA ARG A 108 -2.46 -7.85 15.88
C ARG A 108 -1.26 -7.63 14.97
N LEU A 109 -0.79 -8.69 14.33
CA LEU A 109 0.21 -8.61 13.27
C LEU A 109 -0.34 -7.87 12.02
N PRO A 110 0.54 -7.25 11.21
CA PRO A 110 0.13 -6.64 9.94
C PRO A 110 -0.39 -7.68 8.96
N THR A 111 -1.21 -7.26 7.99
CA THR A 111 -1.71 -8.18 6.95
C THR A 111 -0.73 -8.39 5.81
N HIS A 112 0.22 -7.47 5.64
CA HIS A 112 1.24 -7.46 4.60
C HIS A 112 2.39 -6.53 5.02
N VAL A 113 3.48 -6.56 4.26
CA VAL A 113 4.62 -5.66 4.43
C VAL A 113 4.92 -4.99 3.10
N ASP A 114 5.16 -3.69 3.16
CA ASP A 114 5.80 -2.91 2.10
C ASP A 114 6.80 -1.93 2.76
N SER A 115 7.28 -0.93 2.03
CA SER A 115 8.15 0.07 2.65
C SER A 115 8.11 1.42 1.98
N HIS A 116 8.30 2.45 2.81
CA HIS A 116 8.30 3.84 2.38
C HIS A 116 9.43 4.10 1.38
N HIS A 117 9.08 4.77 0.27
CA HIS A 117 9.95 4.95 -0.90
C HIS A 117 10.44 3.63 -1.54
N ASN A 118 9.72 2.52 -1.33
CA ASN A 118 10.03 1.19 -1.87
C ASN A 118 11.46 0.71 -1.58
N VAL A 119 12.00 1.00 -0.39
CA VAL A 119 13.36 0.60 -0.01
C VAL A 119 13.62 -0.90 -0.02
N HIS A 120 12.55 -1.70 0.07
CA HIS A 120 12.66 -3.15 -0.05
C HIS A 120 13.19 -3.58 -1.43
N ARG A 121 13.08 -2.73 -2.46
CA ARG A 121 13.65 -2.99 -3.78
C ARG A 121 15.18 -2.89 -3.83
N ASP A 122 15.83 -2.25 -2.85
CA ASP A 122 17.28 -2.22 -2.79
C ASP A 122 17.80 -3.65 -2.55
N PRO A 123 18.61 -4.23 -3.48
CA PRO A 123 19.09 -5.61 -3.35
C PRO A 123 19.87 -5.88 -2.06
N ARG A 124 20.42 -4.85 -1.43
CA ARG A 124 21.15 -4.95 -0.15
C ARG A 124 20.18 -5.11 1.02
N LEU A 125 19.01 -4.49 0.96
CA LEU A 125 18.01 -4.48 2.04
C LEU A 125 16.99 -5.61 1.86
N LEU A 126 16.68 -5.97 0.62
CA LEU A 126 15.68 -6.98 0.25
C LEU A 126 15.79 -8.29 1.05
N PRO A 127 16.99 -8.90 1.27
CA PRO A 127 17.07 -10.13 2.05
C PRO A 127 16.53 -10.01 3.48
N CYS A 128 16.60 -8.84 4.11
CA CYS A 128 16.06 -8.62 5.45
C CYS A 128 14.53 -8.56 5.42
N PHE A 129 13.96 -7.88 4.42
CA PHE A 129 12.52 -7.84 4.18
C PHE A 129 11.95 -9.24 3.87
N LEU A 130 12.61 -10.01 3.00
CA LEU A 130 12.20 -11.39 2.68
C LEU A 130 12.25 -12.29 3.91
N ARG A 131 13.30 -12.19 4.73
CA ARG A 131 13.40 -12.95 5.99
C ARG A 131 12.26 -12.60 6.94
N LEU A 132 11.99 -11.30 7.16
CA LEU A 132 10.87 -10.86 8.02
C LEU A 132 9.54 -11.38 7.48
N ALA A 133 9.27 -11.21 6.18
CA ALA A 133 8.05 -11.66 5.54
C ALA A 133 7.86 -13.18 5.68
N GLN A 134 8.92 -13.97 5.43
CA GLN A 134 8.89 -15.42 5.56
C GLN A 134 8.67 -15.87 7.01
N GLU A 135 9.36 -15.28 7.97
CA GLU A 135 9.29 -15.65 9.39
C GLU A 135 7.89 -15.45 9.97
N TYR A 136 7.19 -14.40 9.55
CA TYR A 136 5.85 -14.07 10.05
C TYR A 136 4.72 -14.49 9.09
N GLY A 137 5.05 -15.15 7.97
CA GLY A 137 4.06 -15.59 6.98
C GLY A 137 3.30 -14.44 6.31
N LEU A 138 3.98 -13.30 6.11
CA LEU A 138 3.39 -12.08 5.58
C LEU A 138 3.67 -11.94 4.08
N PRO A 139 2.70 -11.54 3.25
CA PRO A 139 2.99 -11.14 1.87
C PRO A 139 3.81 -9.86 1.87
N LEU A 140 4.95 -9.88 1.19
CA LEU A 140 5.74 -8.70 0.87
C LEU A 140 5.33 -8.18 -0.52
N ARG A 141 5.07 -6.86 -0.64
CA ARG A 141 4.84 -6.19 -1.92
C ARG A 141 5.90 -6.61 -2.95
N GLU A 142 5.47 -6.91 -4.17
CA GLU A 142 6.30 -7.45 -5.29
C GLU A 142 6.97 -8.82 -5.08
N HIS A 143 6.92 -9.38 -3.88
CA HIS A 143 7.55 -10.64 -3.52
C HIS A 143 6.54 -11.62 -2.92
N SER A 144 5.31 -11.57 -3.43
CA SER A 144 4.20 -12.46 -3.09
C SER A 144 3.40 -12.77 -4.36
N PRO A 145 2.38 -13.65 -4.31
CA PRO A 145 1.49 -13.89 -5.45
C PRO A 145 0.64 -12.68 -5.88
N VAL A 146 0.70 -11.56 -5.15
CA VAL A 146 0.01 -10.31 -5.50
C VAL A 146 0.88 -9.51 -6.46
N ARG A 147 0.38 -9.24 -7.67
CA ARG A 147 1.07 -8.39 -8.66
C ARG A 147 0.98 -6.92 -8.26
N TYR A 148 2.10 -6.22 -8.24
CA TYR A 148 2.13 -4.80 -7.90
C TYR A 148 1.90 -3.89 -9.11
N PHE A 149 1.07 -2.87 -8.94
CA PHE A 149 0.70 -1.86 -9.94
C PHE A 149 0.87 -0.45 -9.35
N SER A 150 1.90 0.27 -9.79
CA SER A 150 2.29 1.58 -9.24
C SER A 150 2.12 2.76 -10.21
N LYS A 151 1.36 2.61 -11.31
CA LYS A 151 1.30 3.66 -12.35
C LYS A 151 0.25 4.74 -12.06
N PHE A 152 -0.59 4.56 -11.04
CA PHE A 152 -1.47 5.62 -10.54
C PHE A 152 -0.66 6.56 -9.64
N TYR A 153 0.12 7.43 -10.28
CA TYR A 153 1.02 8.35 -9.62
C TYR A 153 1.04 9.67 -10.39
N GLY A 154 1.41 10.76 -9.74
CA GLY A 154 1.33 12.11 -10.27
C GLY A 154 2.67 12.79 -10.49
N GLN A 155 3.80 12.11 -10.33
CA GLN A 155 5.11 12.74 -10.50
C GLN A 155 6.06 11.94 -11.39
N TRP A 156 6.72 12.66 -12.30
CA TRP A 156 7.78 12.13 -13.17
C TRP A 156 8.87 13.17 -13.33
N GLY A 157 10.14 12.75 -13.28
CA GLY A 157 11.27 13.66 -13.44
C GLY A 157 11.38 14.76 -12.36
N GLY A 158 10.65 14.64 -11.24
CA GLY A 158 10.56 15.68 -10.21
C GLY A 158 9.48 16.73 -10.46
N GLU A 159 8.67 16.56 -11.50
CA GLU A 159 7.56 17.46 -11.84
C GLU A 159 6.20 16.83 -11.49
N THR A 160 5.25 17.70 -11.12
CA THR A 160 3.86 17.34 -10.82
C THR A 160 3.02 17.32 -12.09
N HIS A 161 2.30 16.22 -12.29
CA HIS A 161 1.44 15.89 -13.42
C HIS A 161 0.03 15.52 -12.95
N LEU A 162 -0.72 16.49 -12.40
CA LEU A 162 -2.07 16.25 -11.86
C LEU A 162 -3.06 15.74 -12.92
N GLU A 163 -2.83 16.03 -14.20
CA GLU A 163 -3.64 15.53 -15.31
C GLU A 163 -3.58 13.99 -15.45
N GLN A 164 -2.56 13.35 -14.88
CA GLN A 164 -2.43 11.89 -14.82
C GLN A 164 -3.30 11.29 -13.71
N ILE A 165 -3.62 12.06 -12.67
CA ILE A 165 -4.47 11.62 -11.55
C ILE A 165 -5.92 11.99 -11.83
N SER A 166 -6.61 11.13 -12.57
CA SER A 166 -8.02 11.31 -12.87
C SER A 166 -8.77 9.99 -12.94
N ALA A 167 -10.08 10.03 -12.70
CA ALA A 167 -10.93 8.85 -12.85
C ALA A 167 -10.89 8.28 -14.27
N GLY A 168 -10.77 9.13 -15.29
CA GLY A 168 -10.66 8.67 -16.68
C GLY A 168 -9.37 7.89 -16.94
N ASN A 169 -8.23 8.32 -16.38
CA ASN A 169 -6.96 7.60 -16.50
C ASN A 169 -6.99 6.29 -15.72
N LEU A 170 -7.46 6.31 -14.48
CA LEU A 170 -7.50 5.12 -13.63
C LEU A 170 -8.38 4.02 -14.24
N VAL A 171 -9.54 4.39 -14.81
CA VAL A 171 -10.40 3.43 -15.52
C VAL A 171 -9.70 2.83 -16.73
N ARG A 172 -8.91 3.60 -17.49
CA ARG A 172 -8.12 3.05 -18.61
C ARG A 172 -7.07 2.05 -18.12
N MET A 173 -6.46 2.32 -16.97
CA MET A 173 -5.46 1.43 -16.37
C MET A 173 -6.06 0.08 -15.95
N PHE A 174 -7.34 0.03 -15.53
CA PHE A 174 -7.97 -1.25 -15.15
C PHE A 174 -8.00 -2.27 -16.29
N ASP A 175 -8.19 -1.82 -17.53
CA ASP A 175 -8.19 -2.69 -18.71
C ASP A 175 -6.79 -3.22 -19.05
N THR A 176 -5.76 -2.38 -18.88
CA THR A 176 -4.39 -2.72 -19.30
C THR A 176 -3.51 -3.31 -18.20
N GLU A 177 -3.85 -3.08 -16.93
CA GLU A 177 -2.97 -3.35 -15.78
C GLU A 177 -3.57 -4.33 -14.78
N ILE A 178 -4.86 -4.72 -14.89
CA ILE A 178 -5.51 -5.70 -14.02
C ILE A 178 -5.81 -6.96 -14.84
N GLU A 179 -5.09 -8.03 -14.52
CA GLU A 179 -5.14 -9.32 -15.21
C GLU A 179 -5.73 -10.36 -14.27
N GLU A 180 -5.80 -11.61 -14.70
CA GLU A 180 -6.16 -12.76 -13.86
C GLU A 180 -5.30 -12.82 -12.59
N GLY A 181 -5.93 -13.15 -11.46
CA GLY A 181 -5.30 -13.21 -10.15
C GLY A 181 -5.49 -11.94 -9.34
N VAL A 182 -4.54 -11.66 -8.44
CA VAL A 182 -4.62 -10.55 -7.49
C VAL A 182 -3.64 -9.45 -7.88
N THR A 183 -4.13 -8.23 -8.03
CA THR A 183 -3.34 -7.03 -8.27
C THR A 183 -3.42 -6.08 -7.08
N GLU A 184 -2.31 -5.49 -6.66
CA GLU A 184 -2.23 -4.39 -5.71
C GLU A 184 -1.99 -3.09 -6.47
N LEU A 185 -2.94 -2.17 -6.41
CA LEU A 185 -2.79 -0.77 -6.79
C LEU A 185 -2.32 0.03 -5.57
N SER A 186 -1.12 0.63 -5.60
CA SER A 186 -0.73 1.62 -4.59
C SER A 186 -1.25 3.01 -4.91
N CYS A 187 -1.54 3.78 -3.87
CA CYS A 187 -2.01 5.16 -3.93
C CYS A 187 -1.64 5.91 -2.64
N HIS A 188 -1.81 7.22 -2.65
CA HIS A 188 -1.42 8.15 -1.58
C HIS A 188 -2.55 9.14 -1.25
N PRO A 189 -3.84 8.73 -1.10
CA PRO A 189 -4.92 9.66 -0.82
C PRO A 189 -4.71 10.37 0.52
N GLY A 190 -5.02 11.66 0.56
CA GLY A 190 -4.78 12.47 1.75
C GLY A 190 -5.16 13.92 1.54
N TYR A 191 -5.40 14.62 2.64
CA TYR A 191 -5.47 16.07 2.65
C TYR A 191 -4.09 16.67 2.86
N VAL A 192 -3.84 17.82 2.24
CA VAL A 192 -2.62 18.59 2.53
C VAL A 192 -2.63 19.00 4.00
N ASP A 193 -1.53 18.75 4.67
CA ASP A 193 -1.36 19.04 6.09
C ASP A 193 -0.16 19.99 6.26
N PRO A 194 -0.36 21.23 6.75
CA PRO A 194 0.72 22.19 6.95
C PRO A 194 1.84 21.67 7.87
N ASP A 195 1.50 20.77 8.79
CA ASP A 195 2.45 20.18 9.75
C ASP A 195 3.19 18.97 9.17
N TYR A 196 2.91 18.59 7.93
CA TYR A 196 3.58 17.52 7.21
C TYR A 196 4.02 17.97 5.80
N PRO A 197 5.12 18.73 5.70
CA PRO A 197 5.65 19.15 4.41
C PRO A 197 6.11 17.95 3.60
N THR A 198 5.53 17.76 2.42
CA THR A 198 5.84 16.65 1.50
C THR A 198 5.91 17.17 0.08
N GLY A 199 6.77 16.54 -0.74
CA GLY A 199 6.86 16.83 -2.16
C GLY A 199 5.64 16.37 -2.95
N TYR A 200 4.82 15.47 -2.40
CA TYR A 200 3.63 14.90 -3.03
C TYR A 200 2.40 15.35 -2.22
N ALA A 201 1.88 16.54 -2.52
CA ALA A 201 0.89 17.24 -1.70
C ALA A 201 -0.45 17.38 -2.42
N ALA A 202 -0.53 18.21 -3.46
CA ALA A 202 -1.76 18.43 -4.24
C ALA A 202 -2.23 17.14 -4.94
N GLU A 203 -1.28 16.27 -5.27
CA GLU A 203 -1.50 14.95 -5.84
C GLU A 203 -2.34 14.07 -4.91
N ARG A 204 -2.11 14.12 -3.59
CA ARG A 204 -2.87 13.30 -2.61
C ARG A 204 -4.36 13.62 -2.61
N GLU A 205 -4.70 14.90 -2.74
CA GLU A 205 -6.09 15.34 -2.81
C GLU A 205 -6.71 14.98 -4.16
N ALA A 206 -5.94 15.02 -5.25
CA ALA A 206 -6.39 14.55 -6.56
C ALA A 206 -6.64 13.03 -6.57
N GLU A 207 -5.78 12.26 -5.91
CA GLU A 207 -5.95 10.82 -5.74
C GLU A 207 -7.18 10.52 -4.89
N LEU A 208 -7.34 11.20 -3.75
CA LEU A 208 -8.52 11.07 -2.90
C LEU A 208 -9.82 11.31 -3.68
N ARG A 209 -9.92 12.42 -4.41
CA ARG A 209 -11.08 12.72 -5.26
C ARG A 209 -11.31 11.65 -6.33
N THR A 210 -10.25 11.14 -6.93
CA THR A 210 -10.32 10.11 -7.97
C THR A 210 -10.82 8.79 -7.39
N LEU A 211 -10.24 8.31 -6.28
CA LEU A 211 -10.58 7.05 -5.63
C LEU A 211 -11.99 7.06 -5.02
N CYS A 212 -12.51 8.22 -4.64
CA CYS A 212 -13.88 8.41 -4.17
C CYS A 212 -14.90 8.65 -5.31
N ALA A 213 -14.47 8.76 -6.58
CA ALA A 213 -15.40 9.05 -7.66
C ALA A 213 -16.30 7.82 -7.95
N PRO A 214 -17.64 7.97 -8.03
CA PRO A 214 -18.55 6.85 -8.27
C PRO A 214 -18.25 6.05 -9.55
N ARG A 215 -17.69 6.73 -10.56
CA ARG A 215 -17.28 6.11 -11.83
C ARG A 215 -16.23 5.02 -11.66
N ILE A 216 -15.37 5.08 -10.62
CA ILE A 216 -14.36 4.04 -10.38
C ILE A 216 -15.05 2.72 -10.01
N ARG A 217 -15.99 2.76 -9.06
CA ARG A 217 -16.75 1.56 -8.65
C ARG A 217 -17.55 0.98 -9.82
N GLN A 218 -18.21 1.85 -10.59
CA GLN A 218 -18.94 1.43 -11.80
C GLN A 218 -18.03 0.76 -12.84
N ALA A 219 -16.79 1.25 -13.00
CA ALA A 219 -15.83 0.64 -13.92
C ALA A 219 -15.34 -0.72 -13.43
N LEU A 220 -15.03 -0.86 -12.13
CA LEU A 220 -14.67 -2.16 -11.54
C LEU A 220 -15.78 -3.20 -11.75
N GLU A 221 -17.03 -2.82 -11.53
CA GLU A 221 -18.21 -3.68 -11.78
C GLU A 221 -18.34 -4.05 -13.26
N ALA A 222 -18.23 -3.07 -14.17
CA ALA A 222 -18.31 -3.30 -15.61
C ALA A 222 -17.22 -4.25 -16.13
N GLU A 223 -16.04 -4.17 -15.51
CA GLU A 223 -14.88 -5.02 -15.81
C GLU A 223 -14.90 -6.36 -15.05
N SER A 224 -15.89 -6.64 -14.19
CA SER A 224 -15.88 -7.84 -13.32
C SER A 224 -14.59 -7.96 -12.50
N ILE A 225 -14.09 -6.83 -11.99
CA ILE A 225 -12.94 -6.76 -11.08
C ILE A 225 -13.47 -6.66 -9.66
N GLU A 226 -13.17 -7.66 -8.84
CA GLU A 226 -13.61 -7.72 -7.46
C GLU A 226 -12.61 -7.02 -6.53
N LEU A 227 -13.10 -6.08 -5.72
CA LEU A 227 -12.28 -5.46 -4.67
C LEU A 227 -12.12 -6.42 -3.50
N ILE A 228 -10.87 -6.66 -3.11
CA ILE A 228 -10.51 -7.45 -1.93
C ILE A 228 -9.52 -6.68 -1.07
N SER A 229 -9.33 -7.12 0.17
CA SER A 229 -8.27 -6.64 1.06
C SER A 229 -7.20 -7.73 1.25
N TYR A 230 -6.09 -7.40 1.91
CA TYR A 230 -5.12 -8.44 2.30
C TYR A 230 -5.68 -9.45 3.32
N HIS A 231 -6.80 -9.15 4.00
CA HIS A 231 -7.49 -10.14 4.85
C HIS A 231 -8.05 -11.32 4.03
N ASP A 232 -8.36 -11.08 2.76
CA ASP A 232 -9.04 -12.05 1.90
C ASP A 232 -8.06 -12.91 1.09
N LEU A 233 -6.79 -12.47 1.01
CA LEU A 233 -5.77 -13.06 0.14
C LEU A 233 -5.63 -14.58 0.31
N GLY A 234 -5.56 -15.06 1.56
CA GLY A 234 -5.45 -16.50 1.82
C GLY A 234 -6.63 -17.31 1.31
N LYS A 235 -7.85 -16.77 1.37
CA LYS A 235 -9.06 -17.43 0.86
C LYS A 235 -9.08 -17.43 -0.67
N VAL A 236 -8.76 -16.28 -1.27
CA VAL A 236 -8.72 -16.09 -2.72
C VAL A 236 -7.71 -17.03 -3.38
N LEU A 237 -6.51 -17.15 -2.81
CA LEU A 237 -5.48 -18.03 -3.36
C LEU A 237 -5.84 -19.52 -3.27
N VAL A 238 -6.60 -19.94 -2.25
CA VAL A 238 -7.08 -21.31 -2.14
C VAL A 238 -8.19 -21.60 -3.17
N SER A 239 -9.13 -20.68 -3.34
CA SER A 239 -10.23 -20.82 -4.31
C SER A 239 -9.78 -20.78 -5.77
N SER A 240 -8.66 -20.13 -6.09
CA SER A 240 -8.09 -20.11 -7.44
C SER A 240 -7.33 -21.40 -7.81
N LEU A 241 -7.05 -22.29 -6.84
CA LEU A 241 -6.35 -23.56 -7.05
C LEU A 241 -7.30 -24.78 -7.13
N SER A 242 -8.58 -24.59 -6.83
CA SER A 242 -9.64 -25.61 -6.81
C SER A 242 -10.52 -25.55 -8.05
#